data_AF-X1AMJ4-F1
#
_entry.id   AF-X1AMJ4-F1
#
_cell.length_a   1.000
_cell.length_b   1.000
_cell.length_c   1.000
_cell.angle_alpha   90.00
_cell.angle_beta   90.00
_cell.angle_gamma   90.00
#
_symmetry.space_group_name_H-M   'P 1'
#
loop_
_entity.id
_entity.type
_entity.pdbx_description
1 polymer ?
#
loop_
_entity_poly.entity_id
_entity_poly.type
_entity_poly.pdbx_seq_one_letter_code
_entity_poly.pdbx_strand_id
1 'polypeptide(L)'
;MHKYGFSNIEIYQDENGYYTLVGTRDVWDIPALRGNQPETTGYPTQKPEELLERIIKLSSDEGDIVLDPFCGCGTTVIVASKLGRRFIGIDIDTSERKRGELPTAFSVIKK
;
A
#
# COMPACT_ATOMS: atom_id res chain seq x y z
N MET A 1 21.38 -8.70 -36.13
CA MET A 1 20.05 -8.49 -35.54
C MET A 1 20.26 -8.09 -34.09
N HIS A 2 19.93 -6.85 -33.71
CA HIS A 2 20.11 -6.36 -32.34
C HIS A 2 19.31 -7.23 -31.37
N LYS A 3 19.97 -7.84 -30.37
CA LYS A 3 19.29 -8.52 -29.27
C LYS A 3 18.70 -7.45 -28.35
N TYR A 4 17.45 -7.06 -28.61
CA TYR A 4 16.67 -6.35 -27.62
C TYR A 4 16.24 -7.38 -26.56
N GLY A 5 16.77 -7.28 -25.35
CA GLY A 5 16.45 -8.21 -24.27
C GLY A 5 17.38 -8.05 -23.08
N PHE A 6 16.79 -7.95 -21.89
CA PHE A 6 17.50 -7.99 -20.62
C PHE A 6 18.26 -9.33 -20.52
N SER A 7 19.56 -9.29 -20.23
CA SER A 7 20.46 -10.46 -20.36
C SER A 7 20.25 -11.56 -19.31
N ASN A 8 19.42 -11.33 -18.29
CA ASN A 8 19.25 -12.20 -17.12
C ASN A 8 17.76 -12.48 -16.81
N ILE A 9 16.95 -12.85 -17.81
CA ILE A 9 15.54 -13.19 -17.57
C ILE A 9 15.29 -14.65 -17.94
N GLU A 10 14.80 -15.43 -16.97
CA GLU A 10 14.26 -16.76 -17.24
C GLU A 10 12.90 -16.63 -17.91
N ILE A 11 12.76 -17.27 -19.06
CA ILE A 11 11.55 -17.32 -19.86
C ILE A 11 10.91 -18.69 -19.67
N TYR A 12 9.63 -18.68 -19.34
CA TYR A 12 8.76 -19.83 -19.09
C TYR A 12 7.75 -19.94 -20.24
N GLN A 13 7.22 -21.14 -20.48
CA GLN A 13 6.25 -21.38 -21.55
C GLN A 13 5.11 -22.26 -21.05
N ASP A 14 3.87 -21.86 -21.32
CA ASP A 14 2.66 -22.66 -21.11
C ASP A 14 1.80 -22.72 -22.39
N GLU A 15 0.60 -23.28 -22.29
CA GLU A 15 -0.37 -23.38 -23.39
C GLU A 15 -0.83 -22.02 -23.96
N ASN A 16 -0.59 -20.92 -23.25
CA ASN A 16 -0.93 -19.55 -23.63
C ASN A 16 0.25 -18.72 -24.17
N GLY A 17 1.49 -19.23 -24.09
CA GLY A 17 2.67 -18.61 -24.71
C GLY A 17 3.87 -18.46 -23.78
N TYR A 18 4.77 -17.52 -24.12
CA TYR A 18 5.99 -17.23 -23.36
C TYR A 18 5.74 -16.15 -22.30
N TYR A 19 6.21 -16.37 -21.08
CA TYR A 19 6.17 -15.38 -19.99
C TYR A 19 7.47 -15.39 -19.18
N THR A 20 7.66 -14.40 -18.33
CA THR A 20 8.81 -14.31 -17.42
C THR A 20 8.31 -14.26 -15.99
N LEU A 21 9.09 -14.74 -15.03
CA LEU A 21 8.80 -14.50 -13.62
C LEU A 21 9.14 -13.06 -13.26
N VAL A 22 8.29 -12.12 -13.67
CA VAL A 22 8.24 -10.80 -13.03
C VAL A 22 7.61 -11.05 -11.65
N GLY A 23 8.38 -10.84 -10.58
CA GLY A 23 7.95 -11.17 -9.20
C GLY A 23 6.63 -10.52 -8.76
N THR A 24 6.16 -9.50 -9.48
CA THR A 24 4.83 -8.92 -9.34
C THR A 24 4.35 -8.41 -10.69
N ARG A 25 3.12 -8.77 -11.09
CA ARG A 25 2.46 -8.22 -12.29
C ARG A 25 2.10 -6.75 -12.07
N ASP A 26 1.90 -5.99 -13.13
CA ASP A 26 1.48 -4.58 -13.09
C ASP A 26 -0.05 -4.38 -12.94
N VAL A 27 -0.84 -5.42 -13.24
CA VAL A 27 -2.28 -5.47 -12.98
C VAL A 27 -2.55 -6.26 -11.69
N TRP A 28 -3.17 -5.61 -10.70
CA TRP A 28 -3.51 -6.22 -9.41
C TRP A 28 -5.01 -6.39 -9.25
N ASP A 29 -5.44 -7.62 -8.99
CA ASP A 29 -6.83 -7.94 -8.63
C ASP A 29 -7.01 -7.81 -7.11
N ILE A 30 -7.29 -6.59 -6.65
CA ILE A 30 -7.56 -6.27 -5.25
C ILE A 30 -8.92 -5.59 -5.17
N PRO A 31 -9.92 -6.20 -4.51
CA PRO A 31 -11.26 -5.66 -4.46
C PRO A 31 -11.31 -4.38 -3.63
N ALA A 32 -12.10 -3.40 -4.07
CA ALA A 32 -12.42 -2.24 -3.26
C ALA A 32 -13.20 -2.63 -1.99
N LEU A 33 -13.08 -1.79 -0.96
CA LEU A 33 -13.83 -1.96 0.27
C LEU A 33 -15.34 -1.82 0.04
N ARG A 34 -16.09 -2.61 0.80
CA ARG A 34 -17.54 -2.57 0.91
C ARG A 34 -17.90 -2.22 2.36
N GLY A 35 -19.18 -2.00 2.65
CA GLY A 35 -19.61 -1.52 3.97
C GLY A 35 -19.37 -2.48 5.13
N ASN A 36 -19.08 -3.76 4.86
CA ASN A 36 -19.13 -4.83 5.88
C ASN A 36 -17.78 -5.51 6.15
N GLN A 37 -16.67 -5.01 5.58
CA GLN A 37 -15.36 -5.56 5.89
C GLN A 37 -14.89 -5.12 7.29
N PRO A 38 -14.08 -5.94 7.99
CA PRO A 38 -13.55 -5.59 9.30
C PRO A 38 -12.72 -4.30 9.31
N GLU A 39 -12.01 -3.98 8.24
CA GLU A 39 -11.20 -2.76 8.13
C GLU A 39 -12.01 -1.50 7.82
N THR A 40 -13.30 -1.62 7.47
CA THR A 40 -14.14 -0.50 7.07
C THR A 40 -14.34 0.48 8.23
N THR A 41 -14.00 1.75 8.00
CA THR A 41 -14.15 2.86 8.97
C THR A 41 -15.37 3.74 8.70
N GLY A 42 -16.01 3.54 7.54
CA GLY A 42 -17.06 4.44 7.02
C GLY A 42 -16.52 5.64 6.24
N TYR A 43 -15.20 5.74 6.02
CA TYR A 43 -14.61 6.79 5.19
C TYR A 43 -14.94 6.54 3.70
N PRO A 44 -15.48 7.53 2.96
CA PRO A 44 -16.08 7.29 1.64
C PRO A 44 -15.13 6.71 0.60
N THR A 45 -13.84 7.02 0.70
CA THR A 45 -12.82 6.68 -0.31
C THR A 45 -11.70 5.80 0.26
N GLN A 46 -11.95 5.11 1.38
CA GLN A 46 -10.99 4.23 2.05
C GLN A 46 -10.39 3.23 1.05
N LYS A 47 -9.05 3.11 1.08
CA LYS A 47 -8.33 2.10 0.31
C LYS A 47 -8.19 0.80 1.12
N PRO A 48 -8.24 -0.38 0.47
CA PRO A 48 -8.01 -1.63 1.16
C PRO A 48 -6.61 -1.71 1.77
N GLU A 49 -6.47 -2.35 2.94
CA GLU A 49 -5.13 -2.52 3.55
C GLU A 49 -4.22 -3.38 2.65
N GLU A 50 -4.76 -4.41 1.99
CA GLU A 50 -4.02 -5.31 1.10
C GLU A 50 -3.28 -4.55 -0.02
N LEU A 51 -3.93 -3.53 -0.59
CA LEU A 51 -3.32 -2.70 -1.63
C LEU A 51 -2.09 -1.97 -1.09
N LEU A 52 -2.22 -1.39 0.11
CA LEU A 52 -1.14 -0.58 0.68
C LEU A 52 -0.03 -1.45 1.25
N GLU A 53 -0.36 -2.64 1.75
CA GLU A 53 0.62 -3.60 2.23
C GLU A 53 1.56 -4.03 1.10
N ARG A 54 1.00 -4.30 -0.09
CA ARG A 54 1.78 -4.61 -1.28
C ARG A 54 2.68 -3.45 -1.68
N ILE A 55 2.13 -2.24 -1.78
CA ILE A 55 2.89 -1.05 -2.19
C ILE A 55 4.06 -0.78 -1.24
N ILE A 56 3.81 -0.82 0.07
CA ILE A 56 4.84 -0.53 1.08
C ILE A 56 5.93 -1.60 1.08
N LYS A 57 5.57 -2.89 1.02
CA LYS A 57 6.56 -3.99 0.95
C LYS A 57 7.45 -3.92 -0.29
N LEU A 58 6.92 -3.42 -1.42
CA LEU A 58 7.67 -3.29 -2.67
C LEU A 58 8.56 -2.04 -2.71
N SER A 59 8.29 -1.03 -1.87
CA SER A 59 8.87 0.31 -1.99
C SER A 59 9.68 0.78 -0.78
N SER A 60 9.75 -0.02 0.29
CA SER A 60 10.50 0.33 1.51
C SER A 60 10.92 -0.90 2.31
N ASP A 61 11.90 -0.73 3.18
CA ASP A 61 12.29 -1.70 4.20
C ASP A 61 11.69 -1.36 5.57
N GLU A 62 11.88 -2.26 6.56
CA GLU A 62 11.53 -1.97 7.97
C GLU A 62 12.35 -0.78 8.49
N GLY A 63 11.73 0.09 9.29
CA GLY A 63 12.37 1.30 9.85
C GLY A 63 12.38 2.53 8.92
N ASP A 64 12.14 2.35 7.61
CA ASP A 64 11.97 3.45 6.66
C ASP A 64 10.78 4.34 7.01
N ILE A 65 10.75 5.55 6.43
CA ILE A 65 9.63 6.50 6.57
C ILE A 65 8.72 6.40 5.35
N VAL A 66 7.44 6.15 5.58
CA VAL A 66 6.37 6.27 4.58
C VAL A 66 5.65 7.61 4.74
N LEU A 67 5.65 8.44 3.70
CA LEU A 67 4.92 9.71 3.67
C LEU A 67 3.61 9.52 2.89
N ASP A 68 2.50 9.95 3.49
CA ASP A 68 1.21 10.08 2.82
C ASP A 68 0.63 11.49 3.06
N PRO A 69 0.67 12.38 2.05
CA PRO A 69 0.20 13.76 2.21
C PRO A 69 -1.33 13.92 2.06
N PHE A 70 -2.07 12.82 1.82
CA PHE A 70 -3.53 12.79 1.68
C PHE A 70 -4.08 11.56 2.40
N CYS A 71 -3.70 11.39 3.66
CA CYS A 71 -3.83 10.09 4.33
C CYS A 71 -5.27 9.69 4.63
N GLY A 72 -6.25 10.61 4.54
CA GLY A 72 -7.67 10.36 4.77
C GLY A 72 -7.92 9.65 6.10
N CYS A 73 -8.59 8.49 6.05
CA CYS A 73 -8.81 7.64 7.22
C CYS A 73 -7.57 6.91 7.75
N GLY A 74 -6.39 7.18 7.22
CA GLY A 74 -5.11 6.71 7.75
C GLY A 74 -4.73 5.28 7.35
N THR A 75 -5.31 4.68 6.30
CA THR A 75 -4.96 3.31 5.87
C THR A 75 -3.44 3.14 5.71
N THR A 76 -2.77 4.08 5.04
CA THR A 76 -1.32 4.03 4.80
C THR A 76 -0.53 4.02 6.11
N VAL A 77 -0.93 4.87 7.05
CA VAL A 77 -0.32 5.00 8.37
C VAL A 77 -0.47 3.71 9.18
N ILE A 78 -1.67 3.13 9.18
CA ILE A 78 -1.97 1.88 9.90
C ILE A 78 -1.12 0.74 9.33
N VAL A 79 -1.10 0.57 8.01
CA VAL A 79 -0.34 -0.50 7.36
C VAL A 79 1.16 -0.31 7.52
N ALA A 80 1.68 0.91 7.34
CA ALA A 80 3.08 1.23 7.59
C ALA A 80 3.49 0.86 9.03
N SER A 81 2.66 1.22 10.02
CA SER A 81 2.89 0.86 11.41
C SER A 81 2.91 -0.66 11.63
N LYS A 82 1.96 -1.41 11.05
CA LYS A 82 1.90 -2.88 11.16
C LYS A 82 3.13 -3.55 10.55
N LEU A 83 3.67 -2.96 9.49
CA LEU A 83 4.87 -3.41 8.80
C LEU A 83 6.18 -2.91 9.43
N GLY A 84 6.14 -2.24 10.59
CA GLY A 84 7.37 -1.75 11.24
C GLY A 84 8.04 -0.57 10.52
N ARG A 85 7.29 0.18 9.71
CA ARG A 85 7.76 1.45 9.12
C ARG A 85 7.39 2.61 10.04
N ARG A 86 8.23 3.65 10.03
CA ARG A 86 7.84 4.97 10.51
C ARG A 86 6.96 5.63 9.45
N PHE A 87 6.17 6.61 9.84
CA PHE A 87 5.25 7.25 8.89
C PHE A 87 5.04 8.73 9.19
N ILE A 88 4.64 9.46 8.15
CA ILE A 88 4.13 10.83 8.23
C ILE A 88 2.82 10.85 7.46
N GLY A 89 1.70 11.07 8.16
CA GLY A 89 0.38 11.24 7.55
C GLY A 89 -0.05 12.70 7.67
N ILE A 90 -0.53 13.28 6.57
CA ILE A 90 -1.10 14.63 6.52
C ILE A 90 -2.46 14.53 5.86
N ASP A 91 -3.45 15.20 6.44
CA ASP A 91 -4.74 15.45 5.78
C ASP A 91 -5.31 16.79 6.24
N ILE A 92 -6.14 17.41 5.41
CA ILE A 92 -6.86 18.63 5.75
C ILE A 92 -8.15 18.34 6.53
N ASP A 93 -8.71 17.14 6.36
CA ASP A 93 -9.91 16.70 7.04
C ASP A 93 -9.62 16.45 8.52
N THR A 94 -10.25 17.24 9.38
CA THR A 94 -10.14 17.13 10.84
C THR A 94 -11.20 16.22 11.46
N SER A 95 -12.05 15.58 10.63
CA SER A 95 -13.11 14.72 11.12
C SER A 95 -12.55 13.41 11.70
N GLU A 96 -12.41 13.39 13.02
CA GLU A 96 -12.09 12.20 13.81
C GLU A 96 -13.13 11.11 13.57
N ARG A 97 -12.75 10.00 12.93
CA ARG A 97 -13.65 8.85 12.74
C ARG A 97 -12.96 7.57 13.19
N LYS A 98 -13.50 7.01 14.27
CA LYS A 98 -12.91 5.92 15.06
C LYS A 98 -12.64 4.66 14.24
N ARG A 99 -11.39 4.18 14.33
CA ARG A 99 -11.12 2.92 15.03
C ARG A 99 -9.80 3.02 15.83
N GLY A 100 -9.92 2.98 17.17
CA GLY A 100 -8.83 2.72 18.12
C GLY A 100 -7.63 3.67 18.10
N GLU A 101 -7.82 4.91 18.59
CA GLU A 101 -6.78 5.88 18.95
C GLU A 101 -5.63 6.07 17.93
N LEU A 102 -5.89 6.89 16.92
CA LEU A 102 -4.84 7.73 16.34
C LEU A 102 -4.67 8.93 17.30
N PRO A 103 -3.47 9.22 17.84
CA PRO A 103 -3.31 10.29 18.82
C PRO A 103 -3.63 11.64 18.18
N THR A 104 -4.62 12.31 18.79
CA THR A 104 -5.09 13.69 18.64
C THR A 104 -4.17 14.64 17.86
N ALA A 105 -4.73 15.25 16.80
CA ALA A 105 -4.16 16.28 15.94
C ALA A 105 -2.89 15.85 15.18
N PHE A 106 -3.09 15.27 13.99
CA PHE A 106 -2.05 14.68 13.14
C PHE A 106 -1.10 15.72 12.50
N SER A 107 -0.05 16.09 13.24
CA SER A 107 1.27 16.39 12.68
C SER A 107 2.21 15.27 13.14
N VAL A 108 2.36 14.23 12.32
CA VAL A 108 3.15 13.06 12.73
C VAL A 108 4.64 13.38 12.62
N ILE A 109 5.25 13.80 13.73
CA ILE A 109 6.64 13.43 14.06
C ILE A 109 6.53 12.39 15.17
N LYS A 110 6.51 11.10 14.82
CA LYS A 110 6.80 10.07 15.82
C LYS A 110 8.31 10.10 16.07
N LYS A 111 8.71 10.69 17.21
CA LYS A 111 10.01 10.41 17.83
C LYS A 111 9.99 9.02 18.44
#